data_AF-A0AA85JW80-F1
#
_entry.id   AF-A0AA85JW80-F1
#
_cell.length_a   1.000
_cell.length_b   1.000
_cell.length_c   1.000
_cell.angle_alpha   90.00
_cell.angle_beta   90.00
_cell.angle_gamma   90.00
#
_symmetry.space_group_name_H-M   'P 1'
#
loop_
_entity.id
_entity.type
_entity.pdbx_description
1 polymer ?
#
loop_
_entity_poly.entity_id
_entity_poly.type
_entity_poly.pdbx_seq_one_letter_code
_entity_poly.pdbx_strand_id
1 'polypeptide(L)'
;MKKLFAVLLNNYFTYSFSSLGIYPPEKYIFTTSMASYGVLTIISQWFWCIMMGRRFAQKSFQSKISKMLSIMTTTMFTISGSSIIILSFIDTRSYDDIHYYLALLTFGSHAAAIPLGTLLVLLVFRPWIWFCLGRIIILLQMIIGSYFFVHFNEAGQLVEEAEDIYYIKKHEPGYEEFKWSALSEWFVVMGFLEITLITGFELRSYEKQRVNRQKMSSGEEGV
;
A
#
# COMPACT_ATOMS: atom_id res chain seq x y z
N MET A 1 34.69 -13.50 -0.30
CA MET A 1 33.27 -13.78 0.02
C MET A 1 32.41 -12.53 0.20
N LYS A 2 32.70 -11.59 1.12
CA LYS A 2 31.86 -10.38 1.31
C LYS A 2 31.64 -9.51 0.06
N LYS A 3 32.68 -9.28 -0.77
CA LYS A 3 32.54 -8.55 -2.03
C LYS A 3 31.75 -9.32 -3.09
N LEU A 4 31.92 -10.64 -3.19
CA LEU A 4 31.18 -11.48 -4.13
C LEU A 4 29.71 -11.59 -3.72
N PHE A 5 29.44 -11.70 -2.41
CA PHE A 5 28.08 -11.67 -1.87
C PHE A 5 27.43 -10.30 -2.05
N ALA A 6 28.15 -9.19 -1.84
CA ALA A 6 27.64 -7.85 -2.11
C ALA A 6 27.40 -7.60 -3.61
N VAL A 7 28.26 -8.12 -4.50
CA VAL A 7 28.07 -8.03 -5.96
C VAL A 7 26.94 -8.93 -6.43
N LEU A 8 26.79 -10.14 -5.88
CA LEU A 8 25.67 -11.03 -6.17
C LEU A 8 24.36 -10.47 -5.62
N LEU A 9 24.34 -9.93 -4.40
CA LEU A 9 23.17 -9.28 -3.84
C LEU A 9 22.82 -8.04 -4.69
N ASN A 10 23.78 -7.18 -5.01
CA ASN A 10 23.53 -5.98 -5.79
C ASN A 10 23.13 -6.29 -7.25
N ASN A 11 23.64 -7.37 -7.86
CA ASN A 11 23.31 -7.74 -9.24
C ASN A 11 22.18 -8.77 -9.37
N TYR A 12 21.75 -9.46 -8.31
CA TYR A 12 20.51 -10.27 -8.37
C TYR A 12 19.32 -9.49 -7.84
N PHE A 13 19.50 -8.64 -6.82
CA PHE A 13 18.39 -7.87 -6.25
C PHE A 13 17.95 -6.74 -7.18
N THR A 14 18.87 -6.13 -7.93
CA THR A 14 18.53 -5.06 -8.90
C THR A 14 17.95 -5.64 -10.21
N TYR A 15 18.35 -6.85 -10.61
CA TYR A 15 17.95 -7.45 -11.90
C TYR A 15 16.80 -8.45 -11.82
N SER A 16 16.51 -9.05 -10.64
CA SER A 16 15.43 -10.04 -10.47
C SER A 16 14.19 -9.50 -9.74
N PHE A 17 14.18 -8.21 -9.39
CA PHE A 17 13.12 -7.61 -8.58
C PHE A 17 12.85 -6.16 -8.98
N SER A 18 13.03 -5.77 -10.25
CA SER A 18 12.39 -4.52 -10.69
C SER A 18 10.88 -4.77 -10.73
N SER A 19 10.14 -4.06 -9.88
CA SER A 19 8.70 -4.28 -9.79
C SER A 19 8.00 -3.77 -11.06
N LEU A 20 8.63 -2.97 -11.92
CA LEU A 20 8.07 -2.54 -13.22
C LEU A 20 7.69 -3.67 -14.20
N GLY A 21 7.87 -4.95 -13.86
CA GLY A 21 7.41 -6.06 -14.66
C GLY A 21 8.09 -6.08 -16.03
N ILE A 22 9.39 -5.78 -16.05
CA ILE A 22 10.14 -5.57 -17.28
C ILE A 22 10.50 -6.91 -17.97
N TYR A 23 10.73 -7.99 -17.22
CA TYR A 23 11.14 -9.29 -17.77
C TYR A 23 10.04 -10.36 -17.69
N PRO A 24 9.78 -11.19 -18.71
CA PRO A 24 8.96 -12.41 -18.55
C PRO A 24 9.83 -13.51 -17.91
N PRO A 25 9.48 -14.12 -16.74
CA PRO A 25 8.16 -14.28 -16.12
C PRO A 25 7.79 -13.28 -15.00
N GLU A 26 8.71 -12.40 -14.59
CA GLU A 26 8.49 -11.40 -13.52
C GLU A 26 7.35 -10.43 -13.86
N LYS A 27 7.17 -10.05 -15.12
CA LYS A 27 6.04 -9.24 -15.62
C LYS A 27 4.70 -9.84 -15.23
N TYR A 28 4.50 -11.12 -15.51
CA TYR A 28 3.23 -11.80 -15.24
C TYR A 28 3.01 -12.01 -13.74
N ILE A 29 4.07 -12.33 -13.00
CA ILE A 29 4.01 -12.48 -11.54
C ILE A 29 3.71 -11.13 -10.90
N PHE A 30 4.36 -10.06 -11.35
CA PHE A 30 4.16 -8.71 -10.86
C PHE A 30 2.75 -8.20 -11.19
N THR A 31 2.32 -8.26 -12.45
CA THR A 31 0.96 -7.88 -12.87
C THR A 31 -0.08 -8.63 -12.03
N THR A 32 0.06 -9.95 -11.90
CA THR A 32 -0.87 -10.76 -11.11
C THR A 32 -0.85 -10.37 -9.63
N SER A 33 0.32 -10.11 -9.07
CA SER A 33 0.48 -9.75 -7.65
C SER A 33 -0.09 -8.36 -7.36
N MET A 34 0.19 -7.38 -8.21
CA MET A 34 -0.33 -6.01 -8.08
C MET A 34 -1.84 -5.95 -8.30
N ALA A 35 -2.36 -6.63 -9.33
CA ALA A 35 -3.79 -6.73 -9.57
C ALA A 35 -4.50 -7.38 -8.37
N SER A 36 -3.97 -8.51 -7.89
CA SER A 36 -4.50 -9.21 -6.73
C SER A 36 -4.46 -8.33 -5.47
N TYR A 37 -3.39 -7.57 -5.28
CA TYR A 37 -3.29 -6.60 -4.19
C TYR A 37 -4.37 -5.53 -4.30
N GLY A 38 -4.55 -4.89 -5.46
CA GLY A 38 -5.59 -3.89 -5.65
C GLY A 38 -6.98 -4.41 -5.29
N VAL A 39 -7.28 -5.67 -5.68
CA VAL A 39 -8.52 -6.37 -5.31
C VAL A 39 -8.60 -6.60 -3.79
N LEU A 40 -7.55 -7.12 -3.16
CA LEU A 40 -7.50 -7.38 -1.71
C LEU A 40 -7.65 -6.09 -0.89
N THR A 41 -7.09 -4.97 -1.36
CA THR A 41 -7.26 -3.65 -0.73
C THR A 41 -8.70 -3.18 -0.77
N ILE A 42 -9.37 -3.30 -1.92
CA ILE A 42 -10.80 -2.97 -2.04
C ILE A 42 -11.61 -3.85 -1.08
N ILE A 43 -11.46 -5.17 -1.16
CA ILE A 43 -12.25 -6.12 -0.37
C ILE A 43 -12.02 -5.92 1.13
N SER A 44 -10.76 -5.80 1.56
CA SER A 44 -10.42 -5.65 2.99
C SER A 44 -11.02 -4.38 3.60
N GLN A 45 -10.96 -3.26 2.89
CA GLN A 45 -11.50 -1.99 3.37
C GLN A 45 -13.02 -1.97 3.35
N TRP A 46 -13.65 -2.56 2.34
CA TRP A 46 -15.10 -2.74 2.30
C TRP A 46 -15.59 -3.62 3.45
N PHE A 47 -14.92 -4.75 3.68
CA PHE A 47 -15.25 -5.66 4.78
C PHE A 47 -15.08 -4.97 6.14
N TRP A 48 -13.99 -4.22 6.31
CA TRP A 48 -13.77 -3.40 7.50
C TRP A 48 -14.90 -2.39 7.70
N CYS A 49 -15.28 -1.64 6.67
CA CYS A 49 -16.35 -0.65 6.72
C CYS A 49 -17.70 -1.27 7.13
N ILE A 50 -18.05 -2.42 6.54
CA ILE A 50 -19.29 -3.15 6.86
C ILE A 50 -19.30 -3.61 8.32
N MET A 51 -18.22 -4.23 8.78
CA MET A 51 -18.11 -4.74 10.15
C MET A 51 -18.14 -3.60 11.18
N MET A 52 -17.40 -2.53 10.93
CA MET A 52 -17.32 -1.38 11.82
C MET A 52 -18.56 -0.50 11.76
N GLY A 53 -19.30 -0.51 10.65
CA GLY A 53 -20.59 0.16 10.49
C GLY A 53 -21.61 -0.24 11.55
N ARG A 54 -21.57 -1.50 12.04
CA ARG A 54 -22.42 -1.97 13.14
C ARG A 54 -22.10 -1.28 14.46
N ARG A 55 -20.84 -0.87 14.68
CA ARG A 55 -20.41 -0.12 15.86
C ARG A 55 -20.83 1.36 15.79
N PHE A 56 -21.01 1.88 14.57
CA PHE A 56 -21.50 3.24 14.30
C PHE A 56 -23.04 3.32 14.21
N ALA A 57 -23.76 2.26 14.58
CA ALA A 57 -25.23 2.28 14.59
C ALA A 57 -25.82 3.11 15.74
N GLN A 58 -25.01 3.51 16.73
CA GLN A 58 -25.45 4.35 17.84
C GLN A 58 -25.66 5.80 17.39
N LYS A 59 -26.72 6.46 17.89
CA LYS A 59 -27.08 7.86 17.56
C LYS A 59 -26.20 8.91 18.28
N SER A 60 -24.90 8.67 18.44
CA SER A 60 -23.96 9.65 19.04
C SER A 60 -23.27 10.50 17.96
N PHE A 61 -22.80 11.69 18.33
CA PHE A 61 -22.03 12.57 17.43
C PHE A 61 -20.72 11.91 16.97
N GLN A 62 -19.99 11.26 17.88
CA GLN A 62 -18.77 10.51 17.57
C GLN A 62 -19.02 9.36 16.58
N SER A 63 -20.19 8.72 16.66
CA SER A 63 -20.61 7.68 15.73
C SER A 63 -20.84 8.21 14.31
N LYS A 64 -21.45 9.40 14.18
CA LYS A 64 -21.61 10.08 12.88
C LYS A 64 -20.27 10.43 12.24
N ILE A 65 -19.35 11.02 13.02
CA ILE A 65 -17.98 11.33 12.54
C ILE A 65 -17.27 10.06 12.11
N SER A 66 -17.31 9.01 12.94
CA SER A 66 -16.63 7.74 12.62
C SER A 66 -17.19 7.10 11.35
N LYS A 67 -18.50 7.16 11.14
CA LYS A 67 -19.14 6.68 9.90
C LYS A 67 -18.67 7.48 8.67
N MET A 68 -18.61 8.81 8.78
CA MET A 68 -18.12 9.66 7.69
C MET A 68 -16.66 9.34 7.35
N LEU A 69 -15.78 9.27 8.36
CA LEU A 69 -14.37 8.90 8.19
C LEU A 69 -14.22 7.51 7.58
N SER A 70 -15.03 6.54 8.00
CA SER A 70 -15.05 5.18 7.44
C SER A 70 -15.40 5.18 5.96
N ILE A 71 -16.44 5.91 5.56
CA ILE A 71 -16.86 6.03 4.15
C ILE A 71 -15.75 6.68 3.33
N MET A 72 -15.22 7.82 3.79
CA MET A 72 -14.13 8.53 3.09
C MET A 72 -12.90 7.62 2.91
N THR A 73 -12.47 6.95 3.99
CA THR A 73 -11.31 6.03 3.95
C THR A 73 -11.54 4.89 2.95
N THR A 74 -12.74 4.29 2.98
CA THR A 74 -13.10 3.20 2.06
C THR A 74 -13.12 3.66 0.61
N THR A 75 -13.67 4.85 0.32
CA THR A 75 -13.68 5.42 -1.02
C THR A 75 -12.27 5.66 -1.54
N MET A 76 -11.38 6.23 -0.72
CA MET A 76 -9.99 6.49 -1.12
C MET A 76 -9.23 5.20 -1.42
N PHE A 77 -9.36 4.18 -0.57
CA PHE A 77 -8.76 2.87 -0.88
C PHE A 77 -9.39 2.18 -2.09
N THR A 78 -10.67 2.43 -2.37
CA THR A 78 -11.33 1.90 -3.56
C THR A 78 -10.77 2.53 -4.83
N ILE A 79 -10.64 3.85 -4.83
CA ILE A 79 -10.00 4.60 -5.92
C ILE A 79 -8.59 4.06 -6.13
N SER A 80 -7.80 3.99 -5.06
CA SER A 80 -6.43 3.53 -5.18
C SER A 80 -6.30 2.07 -5.64
N GLY A 81 -7.10 1.15 -5.08
CA GLY A 81 -7.07 -0.25 -5.49
C GLY A 81 -7.46 -0.42 -6.95
N SER A 82 -8.44 0.36 -7.43
CA SER A 82 -8.85 0.36 -8.84
C SER A 82 -7.73 0.90 -9.73
N SER A 83 -7.07 1.98 -9.33
CA SER A 83 -5.92 2.54 -10.06
C SER A 83 -4.77 1.54 -10.16
N ILE A 84 -4.47 0.81 -9.09
CA ILE A 84 -3.43 -0.24 -9.09
C ILE A 84 -3.79 -1.39 -10.03
N ILE A 85 -5.04 -1.84 -10.02
CA ILE A 85 -5.51 -2.88 -10.95
C ILE A 85 -5.28 -2.41 -12.38
N ILE A 86 -5.68 -1.19 -12.73
CA ILE A 86 -5.50 -0.65 -14.08
C ILE A 86 -4.00 -0.52 -14.42
N LEU A 87 -3.19 0.03 -13.51
CA LEU A 87 -1.73 0.14 -13.67
C LEU A 87 -1.07 -1.20 -13.97
N SER A 88 -1.55 -2.29 -13.35
CA SER A 88 -0.97 -3.61 -13.57
C SER A 88 -1.11 -4.15 -15.00
N PHE A 89 -2.04 -3.60 -15.79
CA PHE A 89 -2.31 -3.99 -17.18
C PHE A 89 -1.88 -2.96 -18.24
N ILE A 90 -1.52 -1.73 -17.84
CA ILE A 90 -1.09 -0.68 -18.77
C ILE A 90 0.43 -0.73 -18.92
N ASP A 91 0.90 -0.76 -20.17
CA ASP A 91 2.32 -0.65 -20.48
C ASP A 91 2.77 0.81 -20.39
N THR A 92 3.72 1.08 -19.49
CA THR A 92 4.30 2.40 -19.25
C THR A 92 4.84 3.04 -20.54
N ARG A 93 5.38 2.24 -21.47
CA ARG A 93 5.99 2.75 -22.70
C ARG A 93 4.96 3.27 -23.71
N SER A 94 3.75 2.71 -23.70
CA SER A 94 2.71 3.07 -24.69
C SER A 94 1.75 4.14 -24.17
N TYR A 95 1.69 4.34 -22.85
CA TYR A 95 0.67 5.15 -22.18
C TYR A 95 1.23 5.88 -20.96
N ASP A 96 2.38 6.54 -21.12
CA ASP A 96 3.12 7.19 -20.03
C ASP A 96 2.26 8.19 -19.24
N ASP A 97 1.54 9.10 -19.92
CA ASP A 97 0.65 10.08 -19.28
C ASP A 97 -0.44 9.42 -18.40
N ILE A 98 -1.03 8.33 -18.89
CA ILE A 98 -2.10 7.60 -18.18
C ILE A 98 -1.48 6.85 -16.99
N HIS A 99 -0.33 6.23 -17.19
CA HIS A 99 0.41 5.53 -16.14
C HIS A 99 0.80 6.50 -15.02
N TYR A 100 1.35 7.67 -15.36
CA TYR A 100 1.69 8.73 -14.42
C TYR A 100 0.46 9.22 -13.64
N TYR A 101 -0.65 9.52 -14.33
CA TYR A 101 -1.88 9.97 -13.67
C TYR A 101 -2.44 8.94 -12.68
N LEU A 102 -2.46 7.66 -13.06
CA LEU A 102 -2.94 6.58 -12.20
C LEU A 102 -2.00 6.33 -11.02
N ALA A 103 -0.69 6.49 -11.20
CA ALA A 103 0.29 6.42 -10.11
C ALA A 103 0.05 7.55 -9.11
N LEU A 104 -0.10 8.79 -9.58
CA LEU A 104 -0.41 9.93 -8.73
C LEU A 104 -1.74 9.74 -7.97
N LEU A 105 -2.77 9.24 -8.64
CA LEU A 105 -4.07 8.95 -8.03
C LEU A 105 -3.96 7.86 -6.94
N THR A 106 -3.14 6.83 -7.17
CA THR A 106 -2.86 5.75 -6.22
C THR A 106 -2.17 6.28 -4.97
N PHE A 107 -1.05 6.99 -5.14
CA PHE A 107 -0.26 7.53 -4.02
C PHE A 107 -1.02 8.61 -3.25
N GLY A 108 -1.66 9.54 -3.96
CA GLY A 108 -2.47 10.60 -3.35
C GLY A 108 -3.63 10.05 -2.53
N SER A 109 -4.32 9.04 -3.06
CA SER A 109 -5.43 8.38 -2.34
C SER A 109 -4.94 7.66 -1.08
N HIS A 110 -3.80 6.97 -1.12
CA HIS A 110 -3.22 6.34 0.08
C HIS A 110 -2.76 7.37 1.12
N ALA A 111 -2.08 8.43 0.68
CA ALA A 111 -1.62 9.51 1.56
C ALA A 111 -2.79 10.20 2.28
N ALA A 112 -3.97 10.28 1.65
CA ALA A 112 -5.19 10.77 2.29
C ALA A 112 -5.88 9.70 3.18
N ALA A 113 -5.93 8.45 2.71
CA ALA A 113 -6.64 7.38 3.40
C ALA A 113 -5.99 6.98 4.74
N ILE A 114 -4.65 6.97 4.81
CA ILE A 114 -3.91 6.54 6.00
C ILE A 114 -4.19 7.45 7.21
N PRO A 115 -4.08 8.80 7.11
CA PRO A 115 -4.46 9.70 8.20
C PRO A 115 -5.93 9.57 8.60
N LEU A 116 -6.85 9.49 7.63
CA LEU A 116 -8.29 9.33 7.91
C LEU A 116 -8.57 8.03 8.67
N GLY A 117 -7.98 6.92 8.23
CA GLY A 117 -8.06 5.63 8.91
C GLY A 117 -7.42 5.66 10.30
N THR A 118 -6.33 6.42 10.49
CA THR A 118 -5.68 6.58 11.80
C THR A 118 -6.59 7.33 12.79
N LEU A 119 -7.21 8.44 12.35
CA LEU A 119 -8.19 9.17 13.15
C LEU A 119 -9.37 8.27 13.54
N LEU A 120 -9.84 7.47 12.58
CA LEU A 120 -10.92 6.52 12.82
C LEU A 120 -10.53 5.45 13.86
N VAL A 121 -9.31 4.92 13.80
CA VAL A 121 -8.80 3.98 14.81
C VAL A 121 -8.77 4.60 16.20
N LEU A 122 -8.32 5.85 16.34
CA LEU A 122 -8.28 6.57 17.62
C LEU A 122 -9.67 6.70 18.28
N LEU A 123 -10.69 6.94 17.45
CA LEU A 123 -12.07 7.07 17.91
C LEU A 123 -12.69 5.74 18.31
N VAL A 124 -12.19 4.63 17.76
CA VAL A 124 -12.92 3.36 17.77
C VAL A 124 -12.22 2.27 18.57
N PHE A 125 -10.90 2.18 18.53
CA PHE A 125 -10.16 1.11 19.19
C PHE A 125 -9.53 1.55 20.50
N ARG A 126 -9.50 0.61 21.45
CA ARG A 126 -8.73 0.70 22.70
C ARG A 126 -8.14 -0.71 22.95
N PRO A 127 -6.80 -0.84 23.15
CA PRO A 127 -5.77 0.19 22.96
C PRO A 127 -5.58 0.54 21.48
N TRP A 128 -5.39 1.82 21.17
CA TRP A 128 -5.17 2.33 19.80
C TRP A 128 -3.68 2.45 19.44
N ILE A 129 -2.79 2.48 20.44
CA ILE A 129 -1.38 2.89 20.26
C ILE A 129 -0.63 2.05 19.22
N TRP A 130 -0.82 0.72 19.24
CA TRP A 130 -0.17 -0.20 18.31
C TRP A 130 -0.66 -0.04 16.87
N PHE A 131 -1.95 0.19 16.70
CA PHE A 131 -2.54 0.44 15.37
C PHE A 131 -2.08 1.78 14.81
N CYS A 132 -1.98 2.81 15.65
CA CYS A 132 -1.45 4.12 15.24
C CYS A 132 0.03 4.05 14.88
N LEU A 133 0.85 3.35 15.66
CA LEU A 133 2.27 3.16 15.36
C LEU A 133 2.47 2.47 14.01
N GLY A 134 1.75 1.38 13.75
CA GLY A 134 1.85 0.70 12.47
C GLY A 134 1.42 1.58 11.29
N ARG A 135 0.34 2.38 11.44
CA ARG A 135 -0.09 3.32 10.39
C ARG A 135 0.91 4.46 10.16
N ILE A 136 1.65 4.91 11.18
CA ILE A 136 2.73 5.90 11.03
C ILE A 136 3.89 5.30 10.24
N ILE A 137 4.28 4.06 10.51
CA ILE A 137 5.34 3.36 9.77
C ILE A 137 4.97 3.29 8.29
N ILE A 138 3.74 2.87 7.97
CA ILE A 138 3.26 2.81 6.59
C ILE A 138 3.25 4.20 5.94
N LEU A 139 2.79 5.23 6.66
CA LEU A 139 2.80 6.60 6.13
C LEU A 139 4.21 7.05 5.75
N LEU A 140 5.20 6.77 6.60
CA LEU A 140 6.60 7.07 6.32
C LEU A 140 7.13 6.30 5.10
N GLN A 141 6.82 5.01 5.00
CA GLN A 141 7.18 4.20 3.82
C GLN A 141 6.56 4.77 2.54
N MET A 142 5.30 5.20 2.58
CA MET A 142 4.62 5.82 1.42
C MET A 142 5.24 7.17 1.03
N ILE A 143 5.62 8.00 2.00
CA ILE A 143 6.30 9.29 1.74
C ILE A 143 7.66 9.03 1.08
N ILE A 144 8.46 8.13 1.64
CA ILE A 144 9.78 7.77 1.10
C ILE A 144 9.62 7.19 -0.32
N GLY A 145 8.69 6.26 -0.49
CA GLY A 145 8.36 5.65 -1.78
C GLY A 145 7.97 6.68 -2.84
N SER A 146 7.03 7.57 -2.51
CA SER A 146 6.55 8.62 -3.41
C SER A 146 7.64 9.61 -3.78
N TYR A 147 8.51 9.98 -2.82
CA TYR A 147 9.63 10.90 -3.08
C TYR A 147 10.60 10.34 -4.13
N PHE A 148 11.00 9.08 -3.98
CA PHE A 148 11.88 8.43 -4.95
C PHE A 148 11.18 8.18 -6.29
N PHE A 149 9.88 7.89 -6.30
CA PHE A 149 9.11 7.74 -7.54
C PHE A 149 9.06 9.05 -8.34
N VAL A 150 8.75 10.19 -7.69
CA VAL A 150 8.77 11.51 -8.35
C VAL A 150 10.16 11.85 -8.86
N HIS A 151 11.19 11.62 -8.04
CA HIS A 151 12.57 11.88 -8.43
C HIS A 151 13.01 11.04 -9.64
N PHE A 152 12.61 9.77 -9.69
CA PHE A 152 12.85 8.92 -10.85
C PHE A 152 12.08 9.40 -12.08
N ASN A 153 10.83 9.81 -11.93
CA ASN A 153 10.02 10.27 -13.05
C ASN A 153 10.56 11.59 -13.64
N GLU A 154 11.07 12.48 -12.79
CA GLU A 154 11.78 13.70 -13.22
C GLU A 154 13.13 13.38 -13.88
N ALA A 155 13.84 12.35 -13.40
CA ALA A 155 15.09 11.88 -14.00
C ALA A 155 14.89 10.96 -15.23
N GLY A 156 13.67 10.49 -15.48
CA GLY A 156 13.32 9.52 -16.53
C GLY A 156 13.66 9.99 -17.94
N GLN A 157 13.77 11.30 -18.15
CA GLN A 157 14.29 11.88 -19.41
C GLN A 157 15.74 11.45 -19.73
N LEU A 158 16.54 11.07 -18.71
CA LEU A 158 17.91 10.57 -18.89
C LEU A 158 17.96 9.06 -19.17
N VAL A 159 16.89 8.33 -18.80
CA VAL A 159 16.77 6.87 -18.99
C VAL A 159 16.34 6.52 -20.41
N GLU A 160 15.58 7.40 -21.09
CA GLU A 160 15.22 7.24 -22.51
C GLU A 160 16.42 7.25 -23.47
N GLU A 161 17.59 7.76 -23.04
CA GLU A 161 18.84 7.74 -23.80
C GLU A 161 19.63 6.43 -23.65
N ALA A 162 19.20 5.49 -22.79
CA ALA A 162 19.88 4.21 -22.63
C ALA A 162 19.64 3.27 -23.83
N GLU A 163 20.70 2.61 -24.31
CA GLU A 163 20.63 1.62 -25.41
C GLU A 163 19.63 0.50 -25.13
N ASP A 164 19.44 0.16 -23.86
CA ASP A 164 18.43 -0.78 -23.39
C ASP A 164 17.86 -0.31 -22.04
N ILE A 165 16.68 0.32 -22.07
CA ILE A 165 15.91 0.68 -20.87
C ILE A 165 15.62 -0.51 -19.95
N TYR A 166 15.67 -1.73 -20.50
CA TYR A 166 15.46 -2.96 -19.77
C TYR A 166 16.75 -3.53 -19.21
N TYR A 167 17.93 -2.98 -19.50
CA TYR A 167 19.20 -3.47 -18.96
C TYR A 167 20.19 -2.33 -18.72
N ILE A 168 19.75 -1.31 -17.98
CA ILE A 168 20.64 -0.21 -17.60
C ILE A 168 21.83 -0.75 -16.80
N LYS A 169 23.02 -0.63 -17.37
CA LYS A 169 24.28 -1.03 -16.73
C LYS A 169 24.74 0.07 -15.80
N LYS A 170 25.56 -0.28 -14.81
CA LYS A 170 26.08 0.68 -13.82
C LYS A 170 26.76 1.93 -14.40
N HIS A 171 27.27 1.84 -15.63
CA HIS A 171 27.96 2.94 -16.32
C HIS A 171 27.07 3.72 -17.28
N GLU A 172 25.83 3.29 -17.49
CA GLU A 172 24.86 3.98 -18.33
C GLU A 172 24.15 5.09 -17.53
N PRO A 173 23.82 6.22 -18.18
CA PRO A 173 23.09 7.31 -17.54
C PRO A 173 21.73 6.80 -17.03
N GLY A 174 21.32 7.26 -15.85
CA GLY A 174 20.04 6.87 -15.23
C GLY A 174 20.07 5.60 -14.36
N TYR A 175 21.22 4.91 -14.23
CA TYR A 175 21.32 3.68 -13.41
C TYR A 175 21.02 3.89 -11.93
N GLU A 176 21.54 4.96 -11.33
CA GLU A 176 21.35 5.21 -9.90
C GLU A 176 19.88 5.53 -9.63
N GLU A 177 19.27 6.34 -10.48
CA GLU A 177 17.87 6.73 -10.43
C GLU A 177 16.96 5.52 -10.58
N PHE A 178 17.22 4.63 -11.55
CA PHE A 178 16.49 3.38 -11.73
C PHE A 178 16.59 2.46 -10.51
N LYS A 179 17.80 2.29 -9.95
CA LYS A 179 18.02 1.47 -8.75
C LYS A 179 17.24 2.01 -7.55
N TRP A 180 17.26 3.32 -7.31
CA TRP A 180 16.53 3.94 -6.21
C TRP A 180 15.01 3.88 -6.43
N SER A 181 14.55 4.00 -7.67
CA SER A 181 13.15 3.79 -8.05
C SER A 181 12.68 2.38 -7.72
N ALA A 182 13.39 1.35 -8.20
CA ALA A 182 13.06 -0.04 -7.91
C ALA A 182 13.04 -0.35 -6.41
N LEU A 183 14.01 0.17 -5.64
CA LEU A 183 14.02 0.03 -4.19
C LEU A 183 12.79 0.70 -3.55
N SER A 184 12.41 1.89 -4.04
CA SER A 184 11.27 2.65 -3.55
C SER A 184 9.94 1.96 -3.82
N GLU A 185 9.80 1.29 -4.96
CA GLU A 185 8.65 0.47 -5.29
C GLU A 185 8.46 -0.66 -4.27
N TRP A 186 9.54 -1.30 -3.83
CA TRP A 186 9.46 -2.30 -2.76
C TRP A 186 9.03 -1.73 -1.42
N PHE A 187 9.47 -0.51 -1.06
CA PHE A 187 8.97 0.15 0.15
C PHE A 187 7.46 0.41 0.07
N VAL A 188 6.99 0.80 -1.11
CA VAL A 188 5.57 1.01 -1.39
C VAL A 188 4.79 -0.31 -1.30
N VAL A 189 5.25 -1.36 -2.00
CA VAL A 189 4.64 -2.70 -1.98
C VAL A 189 4.60 -3.29 -0.56
N MET A 190 5.66 -3.10 0.23
CA MET A 190 5.69 -3.56 1.62
C MET A 190 4.72 -2.78 2.51
N GLY A 191 4.68 -1.44 2.40
CA GLY A 191 3.72 -0.65 3.17
C GLY A 191 2.26 -0.94 2.80
N PHE A 192 2.03 -1.33 1.56
CA PHE A 192 0.76 -1.85 1.07
C PHE A 192 0.39 -3.21 1.68
N LEU A 193 1.33 -4.17 1.79
CA LEU A 193 1.06 -5.42 2.51
C LEU A 193 0.80 -5.18 4.00
N GLU A 194 1.56 -4.29 4.62
CA GLU A 194 1.42 -3.92 6.03
C GLU A 194 0.03 -3.31 6.31
N ILE A 195 -0.53 -2.49 5.41
CA ILE A 195 -1.84 -1.90 5.64
C ILE A 195 -2.96 -2.94 5.65
N THR A 196 -2.87 -3.94 4.76
CA THR A 196 -3.81 -5.07 4.74
C THR A 196 -3.71 -5.88 6.03
N LEU A 197 -2.50 -6.15 6.51
CA LEU A 197 -2.25 -6.87 7.76
C LEU A 197 -2.78 -6.11 8.99
N ILE A 198 -2.47 -4.82 9.11
CA ILE A 198 -2.98 -3.99 10.21
C ILE A 198 -4.52 -3.95 10.20
N THR A 199 -5.12 -3.76 9.03
CA THR A 199 -6.59 -3.79 8.86
C THR A 199 -7.17 -5.13 9.31
N GLY A 200 -6.51 -6.25 8.99
CA GLY A 200 -6.88 -7.58 9.46
C GLY A 200 -6.78 -7.73 11.00
N PHE A 201 -5.71 -7.22 11.60
CA PHE A 201 -5.54 -7.23 13.06
C PHE A 201 -6.57 -6.36 13.78
N GLU A 202 -6.92 -5.20 13.22
CA GLU A 202 -8.00 -4.35 13.72
C GLU A 202 -9.34 -5.10 13.75
N LEU A 203 -9.67 -5.82 12.67
CA LEU A 203 -10.90 -6.62 12.59
C LEU A 203 -10.93 -7.76 13.60
N ARG A 204 -9.81 -8.47 13.76
CA ARG A 204 -9.70 -9.55 14.75
C ARG A 204 -9.82 -9.02 16.18
N SER A 205 -9.23 -7.85 16.46
CA SER A 205 -9.37 -7.16 17.75
C SER A 205 -10.81 -6.75 18.00
N TYR A 206 -11.51 -6.23 16.99
CA TYR A 206 -12.94 -5.90 17.09
C TYR A 206 -13.79 -7.13 17.44
N GLU A 207 -13.56 -8.25 16.76
CA GLU A 207 -14.31 -9.48 17.01
C GLU A 207 -14.12 -9.97 18.45
N LYS A 208 -12.87 -10.02 18.95
CA LYS A 208 -12.57 -10.37 20.35
C LYS A 208 -13.28 -9.45 21.34
N GLN A 209 -13.25 -8.13 21.10
CA GLN A 209 -13.94 -7.16 21.96
C GLN A 209 -15.46 -7.33 21.95
N ARG A 210 -16.04 -7.75 20.81
CA ARG A 210 -17.48 -8.01 20.70
C ARG A 210 -17.88 -9.25 21.50
N VAL A 211 -17.16 -10.35 21.34
CA VAL A 211 -17.42 -11.61 22.07
C VAL A 211 -17.29 -11.39 23.58
N ASN A 212 -16.25 -10.70 24.04
CA ASN A 212 -16.07 -10.43 25.47
C ASN A 212 -17.21 -9.57 26.05
N ARG A 213 -17.70 -8.57 25.30
CA ARG A 213 -18.88 -7.78 25.73
C ARG A 213 -20.14 -8.62 25.83
N GLN A 214 -20.35 -9.55 24.89
CA GLN A 214 -21.51 -10.45 24.91
C GLN A 214 -21.46 -11.42 26.11
N LYS A 215 -20.29 -11.97 26.42
CA LYS A 215 -20.07 -12.83 27.61
C LYS A 215 -20.34 -12.07 28.91
N MET A 216 -19.80 -10.86 29.07
CA MET A 216 -20.08 -10.02 30.23
C MET A 216 -21.57 -9.65 30.35
N SER A 217 -22.27 -9.40 29.24
CA SER A 217 -23.71 -9.09 29.28
C SER A 217 -24.62 -10.30 29.53
N SER A 218 -24.12 -11.51 29.34
CA SER A 218 -24.88 -12.75 29.56
C SER A 218 -24.64 -13.38 30.93
N GLY A 219 -23.77 -12.78 31.77
CA GLY A 219 -23.46 -13.30 33.10
C GLY A 219 -22.62 -14.58 33.09
N GLU A 220 -22.11 -15.00 31.93
CA GLU A 220 -21.11 -16.07 31.83
C GLU A 220 -19.73 -15.50 32.21
N GLU A 221 -19.53 -15.23 33.50
CA GLU A 221 -18.18 -15.15 34.06
C GLU A 221 -17.61 -16.57 34.05
N GLY A 222 -16.63 -16.79 33.17
CA GLY A 222 -15.94 -18.06 33.05
C GLY A 222 -15.20 -18.40 34.35
N VAL A 223 -15.49 -19.59 34.87
CA VAL A 223 -14.58 -20.37 35.72
C VAL A 223 -13.29 -20.65 34.95
#